data_AF-A0A1W2CXT3-F1
#
_entry.id   AF-A0A1W2CXT3-F1
#
_cell.length_a   1.000
_cell.length_b   1.000
_cell.length_c   1.000
_cell.angle_alpha   90.00
_cell.angle_beta   90.00
_cell.angle_gamma   90.00
#
_symmetry.space_group_name_H-M   'P 1'
#
loop_
_entity.id
_entity.type
_entity.pdbx_description
1 polymer ?
#
loop_
_entity_poly.entity_id
_entity_poly.type
_entity_poly.pdbx_seq_one_letter_code
_entity_poly.pdbx_strand_id
1 'polypeptide(L)'
;MYLNFKLLSFILICISSIEISAQQKTKTIIYLIGDSTVADYTGNYDEGKDYMKVRYPIAGWGQEFQPYFVKDSLTSVPKFHQSNEIKIDDRARGGRSTRTFFQEGRWRSVYDSLQTDDWVLMQFGHNDAAENKTERYVPIEGYKEFLRLFVTQTRQKGAHPVILTPVARNYPWENDKLQNVHGEYPKAALEVATELNVPFIDLNEISMNFFSKKD
;
A
#
# COMPACT_ATOMS: atom_id res chain seq x y z
N MET A 1 -21.17 -60.40 -35.91
CA MET A 1 -21.52 -59.38 -34.91
C MET A 1 -20.28 -58.52 -34.68
N TYR A 2 -20.06 -57.52 -35.55
CA TYR A 2 -18.88 -56.66 -35.53
C TYR A 2 -19.19 -55.41 -34.69
N LEU A 3 -18.61 -55.33 -33.49
CA LEU A 3 -18.69 -54.13 -32.66
C LEU A 3 -17.57 -53.18 -33.09
N ASN A 4 -17.96 -51.97 -33.50
CA ASN A 4 -17.14 -50.97 -34.18
C ASN A 4 -16.13 -50.33 -33.21
N PHE A 5 -14.88 -50.77 -33.25
CA PHE A 5 -13.75 -50.23 -32.46
C PHE A 5 -13.36 -48.78 -32.81
N LYS A 6 -13.98 -48.15 -33.81
CA LYS A 6 -13.65 -46.78 -34.26
C LYS A 6 -14.25 -45.65 -33.41
N LEU A 7 -15.17 -45.94 -32.50
CA LEU A 7 -15.83 -44.89 -31.70
C LEU A 7 -15.09 -44.57 -30.38
N LEU A 8 -14.18 -45.42 -29.92
CA LEU A 8 -13.42 -45.18 -28.68
C LEU A 8 -12.21 -44.25 -28.87
N SER A 9 -11.73 -44.08 -30.10
CA SER A 9 -10.57 -43.24 -30.41
C SER A 9 -10.89 -41.74 -30.51
N PHE A 10 -12.17 -41.36 -30.50
CA PHE A 10 -12.58 -39.94 -30.58
C PHE A 10 -12.81 -39.28 -29.22
N ILE A 11 -12.93 -40.05 -28.14
CA ILE A 11 -13.10 -39.50 -26.78
C ILE A 11 -11.75 -39.22 -26.10
N LEU A 12 -10.64 -39.78 -26.61
CA LEU A 12 -9.30 -39.55 -26.02
C LEU A 12 -8.55 -38.31 -26.55
N ILE A 13 -9.07 -37.59 -27.55
CA ILE A 13 -8.34 -36.47 -28.19
C ILE A 13 -8.78 -35.09 -27.65
N CYS A 14 -9.79 -35.00 -26.79
CA CYS A 14 -10.22 -33.71 -26.21
C CYS A 14 -9.63 -33.40 -24.83
N ILE A 15 -8.67 -34.20 -24.35
CA ILE A 15 -7.81 -33.86 -23.20
C ILE A 15 -6.43 -33.47 -23.74
N SER A 16 -6.39 -32.62 -24.77
CA SER A 16 -5.19 -31.83 -25.02
C SER A 16 -5.13 -30.78 -23.92
N SER A 17 -4.27 -31.05 -22.96
CA SER A 17 -3.78 -30.16 -21.92
C SER A 17 -3.92 -28.69 -22.35
N ILE A 18 -4.93 -28.00 -21.81
CA ILE A 18 -4.84 -26.56 -21.68
C ILE A 18 -3.79 -26.37 -20.58
N GLU A 19 -2.52 -26.45 -20.97
CA GLU A 19 -1.46 -25.87 -20.18
C GLU A 19 -1.74 -24.36 -20.19
N ILE A 20 -2.49 -23.92 -19.18
CA ILE A 20 -2.53 -22.52 -18.80
C ILE A 20 -1.09 -22.21 -18.39
N SER A 21 -0.28 -21.80 -19.36
CA SER A 21 0.96 -21.11 -19.08
C SER A 21 0.54 -19.88 -18.27
N ALA A 22 0.76 -19.92 -16.96
CA ALA A 22 0.57 -18.76 -16.11
C ALA A 22 1.46 -17.67 -16.72
N GLN A 23 0.85 -16.69 -17.38
CA GLN A 23 1.59 -15.63 -18.05
C GLN A 23 2.36 -14.89 -16.97
N GLN A 24 3.67 -15.12 -16.94
CA GLN A 24 4.52 -14.64 -15.86
C GLN A 24 4.51 -13.12 -15.87
N LYS A 25 3.89 -12.51 -14.86
CA LYS A 25 3.78 -11.05 -14.73
C LYS A 25 5.18 -10.49 -14.57
N THR A 26 5.71 -9.89 -15.63
CA THR A 26 7.11 -9.44 -15.67
C THR A 26 7.36 -8.25 -14.75
N LYS A 27 6.34 -7.45 -14.45
CA LYS A 27 6.41 -6.23 -13.66
C LYS A 27 5.24 -6.13 -12.70
N THR A 28 5.52 -5.91 -11.42
CA THR A 28 4.51 -5.63 -10.39
C THR A 28 4.64 -4.20 -9.88
N ILE A 29 3.51 -3.53 -9.66
CA ILE A 29 3.49 -2.17 -9.11
C ILE A 29 3.12 -2.23 -7.63
N ILE A 30 3.88 -1.52 -6.80
CA ILE A 30 3.53 -1.22 -5.42
C ILE A 30 3.06 0.23 -5.38
N TYR A 31 1.76 0.42 -5.19
CA TYR A 31 1.16 1.72 -4.97
C TYR A 31 1.31 2.12 -3.50
N LEU A 32 1.84 3.31 -3.26
CA LEU A 32 1.86 3.91 -1.93
C LEU A 32 0.72 4.92 -1.84
N ILE A 33 -0.16 4.77 -0.86
CA ILE A 33 -1.19 5.76 -0.55
C ILE A 33 -1.03 6.25 0.88
N GLY A 34 -1.16 7.56 1.06
CA GLY A 34 -0.98 8.16 2.36
C GLY A 34 -0.89 9.67 2.33
N ASP A 35 -0.27 10.20 3.38
CA ASP A 35 -0.11 11.62 3.64
C ASP A 35 1.30 12.16 3.33
N SER A 36 1.65 13.32 3.90
CA SER A 36 2.94 13.98 3.72
C SER A 36 4.13 13.16 4.15
N THR A 37 3.95 12.21 5.06
CA THR A 37 5.02 11.36 5.59
C THR A 37 5.37 10.20 4.65
N VAL A 38 4.50 9.91 3.68
CA VAL A 38 4.73 8.92 2.64
C VAL A 38 5.23 9.59 1.36
N ALA A 39 4.61 10.72 0.99
CA ALA A 39 4.75 11.35 -0.32
C ALA A 39 6.17 11.61 -0.84
N ASP A 40 6.40 11.22 -2.09
CA ASP A 40 7.44 11.74 -2.98
C ASP A 40 7.12 13.18 -3.43
N TYR A 41 8.00 14.12 -3.06
CA TYR A 41 7.85 15.55 -3.40
C TYR A 41 8.58 15.95 -4.68
N THR A 42 9.26 14.99 -5.33
CA THR A 42 9.98 15.22 -6.58
C THR A 42 9.05 15.21 -7.80
N GLY A 43 9.64 15.40 -8.98
CA GLY A 43 8.90 15.36 -10.24
C GLY A 43 7.79 16.40 -10.31
N ASN A 44 6.57 15.98 -10.65
CA ASN A 44 5.42 16.86 -10.82
C ASN A 44 4.50 16.87 -9.57
N TYR A 45 5.06 16.69 -8.38
CA TYR A 45 4.27 16.74 -7.14
C TYR A 45 3.50 18.06 -7.04
N ASP A 46 4.18 19.21 -7.17
CA ASP A 46 3.52 20.50 -7.33
C ASP A 46 3.68 20.96 -8.77
N GLU A 47 2.57 21.07 -9.49
CA GLU A 47 2.57 21.35 -10.93
C GLU A 47 3.38 22.61 -11.26
N GLY A 48 4.37 22.44 -12.14
CA GLY A 48 5.26 23.50 -12.59
C GLY A 48 6.26 24.02 -11.54
N LYS A 49 6.39 23.36 -10.38
CA LYS A 49 7.34 23.75 -9.33
C LYS A 49 8.50 22.78 -9.22
N ASP A 50 9.69 23.34 -9.09
CA ASP A 50 10.93 22.59 -8.89
C ASP A 50 11.10 22.22 -7.40
N TYR A 51 11.12 20.92 -7.11
CA TYR A 51 11.35 20.35 -5.79
C TYR A 51 12.54 21.00 -5.06
N MET A 52 13.67 21.19 -5.75
CA MET A 52 14.90 21.73 -5.15
C MET A 52 14.73 23.17 -4.68
N LYS A 53 13.73 23.89 -5.19
CA LYS A 53 13.45 25.29 -4.85
C LYS A 53 12.35 25.46 -3.82
N VAL A 54 11.37 24.56 -3.79
CA VAL A 54 10.13 24.78 -3.01
C VAL A 54 9.85 23.77 -1.91
N ARG A 55 10.55 22.64 -1.89
CA ARG A 55 10.26 21.52 -0.97
C ARG A 55 11.50 20.96 -0.30
N TYR A 56 12.64 20.87 -0.99
CA TYR A 56 13.87 20.35 -0.39
C TYR A 56 14.19 21.07 0.94
N PRO A 57 14.53 20.36 2.03
CA PRO A 57 14.81 18.92 2.12
C PRO A 57 13.63 18.03 2.58
N ILE A 58 12.38 18.47 2.43
CA ILE A 58 11.20 17.70 2.87
C ILE A 58 11.00 16.48 1.96
N ALA A 59 10.97 15.29 2.55
CA ALA A 59 10.66 14.04 1.88
C ALA A 59 9.76 13.14 2.75
N GLY A 60 8.85 12.40 2.13
CA GLY A 60 8.22 11.23 2.73
C GLY A 60 9.05 9.97 2.47
N TRP A 61 8.80 8.90 3.22
CA TRP A 61 9.59 7.67 3.08
C TRP A 61 9.39 6.98 1.71
N GLY A 62 8.27 7.22 1.03
CA GLY A 62 7.96 6.69 -0.29
C GLY A 62 8.95 7.17 -1.37
N GLN A 63 9.46 8.40 -1.23
CA GLN A 63 10.48 8.96 -2.11
C GLN A 63 11.77 8.11 -2.16
N GLU A 64 12.11 7.48 -1.04
CA GLU A 64 13.34 6.69 -0.88
C GLU A 64 13.08 5.18 -0.99
N PHE A 65 11.86 4.76 -1.39
CA PHE A 65 11.45 3.37 -1.27
C PHE A 65 11.86 2.49 -2.47
N GLN A 66 11.89 3.05 -3.69
CA GLN A 66 12.24 2.30 -4.91
C GLN A 66 13.62 1.61 -4.87
N PRO A 67 14.69 2.22 -4.32
CA PRO A 67 16.01 1.58 -4.24
C PRO A 67 16.05 0.25 -3.48
N TYR A 68 15.07 -0.05 -2.61
CA TYR A 68 15.02 -1.32 -1.87
C TYR A 68 14.51 -2.50 -2.72
N PHE A 69 13.99 -2.25 -3.93
CA PHE A 69 13.40 -3.27 -4.80
C PHE A 69 14.23 -3.55 -6.05
N VAL A 70 15.54 -3.69 -5.87
CA VAL A 70 16.46 -4.16 -6.91
C VAL A 70 16.38 -5.68 -7.05
N LYS A 71 16.75 -6.19 -8.23
CA LYS A 71 16.62 -7.60 -8.62
C LYS A 71 17.12 -8.59 -7.55
N ASP A 72 18.26 -8.30 -6.94
CA ASP A 72 18.87 -9.18 -5.94
C ASP A 72 18.04 -9.23 -4.64
N SER A 73 17.41 -8.12 -4.25
CA SER A 73 16.53 -8.03 -3.08
C SER A 73 15.20 -8.77 -3.29
N LEU A 74 14.71 -8.87 -4.54
CA LEU A 74 13.45 -9.56 -4.85
C LEU A 74 13.51 -11.06 -4.55
N THR A 75 14.69 -11.67 -4.65
CA THR A 75 14.91 -13.08 -4.29
C THR A 75 14.68 -13.36 -2.80
N SER A 76 14.72 -12.34 -1.96
CA SER A 76 14.52 -12.46 -0.52
C SER A 76 13.05 -12.24 -0.10
N VAL A 77 12.16 -11.91 -1.04
CA VAL A 77 10.74 -11.65 -0.77
C VAL A 77 9.88 -12.68 -1.51
N PRO A 78 9.43 -13.75 -0.84
CA PRO A 78 8.82 -14.88 -1.53
C PRO A 78 7.59 -14.57 -2.37
N LYS A 79 6.86 -13.51 -2.00
CA LYS A 79 5.68 -13.04 -2.73
C LYS A 79 5.99 -12.34 -4.05
N PHE A 80 7.23 -11.96 -4.31
CA PHE A 80 7.65 -11.28 -5.55
C PHE A 80 8.42 -12.19 -6.52
N HIS A 81 8.59 -13.48 -6.21
CA HIS A 81 9.37 -14.42 -7.04
C HIS A 81 8.89 -14.56 -8.49
N GLN A 82 7.64 -14.21 -8.78
CA GLN A 82 7.07 -14.28 -10.11
C GLN A 82 7.32 -13.01 -10.95
N SER A 83 7.78 -11.92 -10.32
CA SER A 83 8.05 -10.63 -10.96
C SER A 83 9.54 -10.41 -11.19
N ASN A 84 9.89 -9.92 -12.38
CA ASN A 84 11.27 -9.56 -12.73
C ASN A 84 11.61 -8.11 -12.35
N GLU A 85 10.59 -7.28 -12.20
CA GLU A 85 10.70 -5.86 -11.88
C GLU A 85 9.61 -5.48 -10.87
N ILE A 86 9.99 -4.72 -9.84
CA ILE A 86 9.04 -4.04 -8.96
C ILE A 86 9.20 -2.53 -9.14
N LYS A 87 8.09 -1.85 -9.42
CA LYS A 87 8.03 -0.40 -9.52
C LYS A 87 7.21 0.19 -8.37
N ILE A 88 7.72 1.24 -7.75
CA ILE A 88 6.97 2.06 -6.79
C ILE A 88 6.19 3.13 -7.55
N ASP A 89 4.90 3.21 -7.28
CA ASP A 89 4.04 4.32 -7.72
C ASP A 89 3.51 5.03 -6.47
N ASP A 90 4.23 6.08 -6.05
CA ASP A 90 3.84 6.88 -4.89
C ASP A 90 2.70 7.84 -5.27
N ARG A 91 1.53 7.56 -4.71
CA ARG A 91 0.30 8.33 -4.92
C ARG A 91 -0.09 9.11 -3.67
N ALA A 92 0.72 9.11 -2.63
CA ALA A 92 0.48 9.84 -1.40
C ALA A 92 0.50 11.35 -1.63
N ARG A 93 -0.22 12.08 -0.78
CA ARG A 93 -0.32 13.54 -0.89
C ARG A 93 -0.34 14.20 0.47
N GLY A 94 0.54 15.18 0.63
CA GLY A 94 0.60 16.02 1.82
C GLY A 94 -0.75 16.63 2.21
N GLY A 95 -1.03 16.56 3.52
CA GLY A 95 -2.24 17.09 4.13
C GLY A 95 -3.49 16.25 3.97
N ARG A 96 -3.45 15.10 3.28
CA ARG A 96 -4.63 14.25 3.09
C ARG A 96 -4.83 13.31 4.27
N SER A 97 -6.07 13.22 4.70
CA SER A 97 -6.64 12.11 5.47
C SER A 97 -7.25 11.06 4.55
N THR A 98 -7.68 9.93 5.11
CA THR A 98 -8.44 8.91 4.37
C THR A 98 -9.63 9.50 3.60
N ARG A 99 -10.42 10.37 4.24
CA ARG A 99 -11.59 11.03 3.64
C ARG A 99 -11.20 11.92 2.46
N THR A 100 -10.27 12.85 2.67
CA THR A 100 -9.87 13.80 1.62
C THR A 100 -9.15 13.10 0.46
N PHE A 101 -8.38 12.05 0.74
CA PHE A 101 -7.78 11.22 -0.30
C PHE A 101 -8.84 10.56 -1.21
N PHE A 102 -9.93 10.08 -0.61
CA PHE A 102 -11.07 9.55 -1.35
C PHE A 102 -11.84 10.65 -2.12
N GLN A 103 -12.25 11.71 -1.43
CA GLN A 103 -13.09 12.79 -1.99
C GLN A 103 -12.44 13.52 -3.16
N GLU A 104 -11.12 13.68 -3.15
CA GLU A 104 -10.36 14.29 -4.24
C GLU A 104 -10.15 13.37 -5.45
N GLY A 105 -10.69 12.15 -5.43
CA GLY A 105 -10.54 11.19 -6.53
C GLY A 105 -9.16 10.55 -6.62
N ARG A 106 -8.27 10.75 -5.63
CA ARG A 106 -6.92 10.15 -5.63
C ARG A 106 -7.02 8.64 -5.51
N TRP A 107 -7.87 8.15 -4.60
CA TRP A 107 -8.15 6.72 -4.51
C TRP A 107 -8.72 6.16 -5.82
N ARG A 108 -9.66 6.86 -6.46
CA ARG A 108 -10.21 6.44 -7.75
C ARG A 108 -9.13 6.27 -8.80
N SER A 109 -8.19 7.21 -8.89
CA SER A 109 -7.05 7.13 -9.82
C SER A 109 -6.17 5.89 -9.57
N VAL A 110 -5.97 5.50 -8.30
CA VAL A 110 -5.27 4.26 -7.96
C VAL A 110 -6.09 3.05 -8.37
N TYR A 111 -7.35 2.97 -7.92
CA TYR A 111 -8.26 1.86 -8.22
C TYR A 111 -8.40 1.58 -9.72
N ASP A 112 -8.50 2.64 -10.53
CA ASP A 112 -8.61 2.52 -11.99
C ASP A 112 -7.30 2.04 -12.64
N SER A 113 -6.15 2.27 -11.99
CA SER A 113 -4.82 1.84 -12.47
C SER A 113 -4.42 0.42 -12.02
N LEU A 114 -5.06 -0.13 -10.98
CA LEU A 114 -4.70 -1.40 -10.38
C LEU A 114 -4.85 -2.59 -11.34
N GLN A 115 -3.84 -3.44 -11.35
CA GLN A 115 -3.84 -4.74 -12.02
C GLN A 115 -3.78 -5.88 -10.99
N THR A 116 -4.17 -7.08 -11.41
CA THR A 116 -4.02 -8.29 -10.58
C THR A 116 -2.57 -8.47 -10.15
N ASP A 117 -2.36 -8.90 -8.90
CA ASP A 117 -1.06 -9.06 -8.23
C ASP A 117 -0.27 -7.75 -7.98
N ASP A 118 -0.85 -6.57 -8.22
CA ASP A 118 -0.28 -5.32 -7.68
C ASP A 118 -0.44 -5.25 -6.17
N TRP A 119 0.27 -4.32 -5.54
CA TRP A 119 0.23 -4.10 -4.09
C TRP A 119 -0.21 -2.69 -3.77
N VAL A 120 -0.93 -2.52 -2.67
CA VAL A 120 -1.30 -1.19 -2.15
C VAL A 120 -0.91 -1.11 -0.68
N LEU A 121 0.09 -0.30 -0.37
CA LEU A 121 0.53 0.02 0.99
C LEU A 121 -0.17 1.30 1.44
N MET A 122 -0.90 1.22 2.54
CA MET A 122 -1.81 2.27 3.01
C MET A 122 -1.35 2.80 4.36
N GLN A 123 -0.88 4.05 4.41
CA GLN A 123 -0.50 4.71 5.66
C GLN A 123 -1.26 6.03 5.81
N PHE A 124 -2.19 6.06 6.76
CA PHE A 124 -2.96 7.25 7.13
C PHE A 124 -3.10 7.36 8.65
N GLY A 125 -3.53 8.53 9.13
CA GLY A 125 -3.73 8.78 10.56
C GLY A 125 -3.29 10.17 11.01
N HIS A 126 -2.23 10.75 10.43
CA HIS A 126 -1.72 12.06 10.89
C HIS A 126 -2.73 13.19 10.70
N ASN A 127 -3.43 13.20 9.56
CA ASN A 127 -4.40 14.25 9.22
C ASN A 127 -5.80 13.86 9.66
N ASP A 128 -6.10 12.57 9.70
CA ASP A 128 -7.34 12.03 10.27
C ASP A 128 -7.48 12.43 11.74
N ALA A 129 -6.39 12.33 12.52
CA ALA A 129 -6.33 12.72 13.93
C ALA A 129 -6.30 14.23 14.22
N ALA A 130 -6.28 15.09 13.18
CA ALA A 130 -6.13 16.54 13.38
C ALA A 130 -7.49 17.21 13.66
N GLU A 131 -8.04 17.03 14.87
CA GLU A 131 -9.36 17.57 15.30
C GLU A 131 -9.52 19.08 15.06
N ASN A 132 -8.45 19.85 15.24
CA ASN A 132 -8.43 21.30 15.00
C ASN A 132 -8.50 21.70 13.52
N LYS A 133 -8.48 20.72 12.60
CA LYS A 133 -8.51 20.91 11.15
C LYS A 133 -9.65 20.10 10.55
N THR A 134 -10.87 20.60 10.78
CA THR A 134 -12.15 19.95 10.45
C THR A 134 -12.27 19.50 8.99
N GLU A 135 -11.61 20.19 8.06
CA GLU A 135 -11.61 19.87 6.63
C GLU A 135 -10.99 18.50 6.33
N ARG A 136 -10.04 18.07 7.15
CA ARG A 136 -9.32 16.80 6.98
C ARG A 136 -9.49 15.83 8.15
N TYR A 137 -9.98 16.29 9.31
CA TYR A 137 -10.31 15.42 10.43
C TYR A 137 -11.31 14.32 10.04
N VAL A 138 -11.06 13.09 10.50
CA VAL A 138 -11.92 11.93 10.27
C VAL A 138 -12.07 11.15 11.57
N PRO A 139 -13.26 11.08 12.20
CA PRO A 139 -13.47 10.26 13.40
C PRO A 139 -13.05 8.81 13.19
N ILE A 140 -12.69 8.10 14.27
CA ILE A 140 -12.18 6.71 14.23
C ILE A 140 -13.05 5.78 13.39
N GLU A 141 -14.38 5.82 13.56
CA GLU A 141 -15.27 4.97 12.75
C GLU A 141 -15.19 5.30 11.26
N GLY A 142 -15.15 6.59 10.89
CA GLY A 142 -14.98 7.01 9.50
C GLY A 142 -13.63 6.56 8.93
N TYR A 143 -12.55 6.66 9.71
CA TYR A 143 -11.23 6.18 9.33
C TYR A 143 -11.24 4.68 9.02
N LYS A 144 -11.88 3.88 9.90
CA LYS A 144 -12.03 2.43 9.70
C LYS A 144 -12.84 2.12 8.44
N GLU A 145 -13.95 2.81 8.20
CA GLU A 145 -14.75 2.63 6.98
C GLU A 145 -13.95 2.91 5.71
N PHE A 146 -13.13 3.96 5.67
CA PHE A 146 -12.28 4.22 4.51
C PHE A 146 -11.20 3.15 4.32
N LEU A 147 -10.56 2.67 5.39
CA LEU A 147 -9.61 1.56 5.29
C LEU A 147 -10.29 0.29 4.77
N ARG A 148 -11.47 -0.06 5.27
CA ARG A 148 -12.27 -1.20 4.78
C ARG A 148 -12.60 -1.06 3.30
N LEU A 149 -12.98 0.15 2.86
CA LEU A 149 -13.25 0.46 1.47
C LEU A 149 -12.02 0.23 0.60
N PHE A 150 -10.87 0.82 0.95
CA PHE A 150 -9.63 0.69 0.18
C PHE A 150 -9.18 -0.76 0.10
N VAL A 151 -9.20 -1.51 1.21
CA VAL A 151 -8.87 -2.94 1.25
C VAL A 151 -9.78 -3.75 0.33
N THR A 152 -11.09 -3.55 0.46
CA THR A 152 -12.11 -4.27 -0.33
C THR A 152 -11.91 -4.02 -1.82
N GLN A 153 -11.74 -2.75 -2.21
CA GLN A 153 -11.57 -2.38 -3.61
C GLN A 153 -10.23 -2.81 -4.20
N THR A 154 -9.14 -2.82 -3.42
CA THR A 154 -7.86 -3.43 -3.83
C THR A 154 -8.05 -4.92 -4.15
N ARG A 155 -8.74 -5.67 -3.28
CA ARG A 155 -9.02 -7.10 -3.50
C ARG A 155 -9.90 -7.34 -4.72
N GLN A 156 -10.88 -6.47 -4.99
CA GLN A 156 -11.74 -6.57 -6.19
C GLN A 156 -10.93 -6.50 -7.49
N LYS A 157 -9.76 -5.85 -7.49
CA LYS A 157 -8.85 -5.79 -8.64
C LYS A 157 -7.86 -6.96 -8.70
N GLY A 158 -7.95 -7.91 -7.76
CA GLY A 158 -6.98 -8.99 -7.60
C GLY A 158 -5.63 -8.51 -7.05
N ALA A 159 -5.56 -7.30 -6.49
CA ALA A 159 -4.35 -6.75 -5.89
C ALA A 159 -4.30 -7.05 -4.37
N HIS A 160 -3.14 -6.83 -3.78
CA HIS A 160 -2.83 -7.16 -2.39
C HIS A 160 -2.74 -5.90 -1.51
N PRO A 161 -3.69 -5.69 -0.58
CA PRO A 161 -3.64 -4.58 0.35
C PRO A 161 -2.72 -4.87 1.54
N VAL A 162 -2.04 -3.83 2.04
CA VAL A 162 -1.26 -3.82 3.29
C VAL A 162 -1.58 -2.55 4.06
N ILE A 163 -1.89 -2.68 5.34
CA ILE A 163 -2.17 -1.55 6.22
C ILE A 163 -0.93 -1.24 7.07
N LEU A 164 -0.58 0.04 7.15
CA LEU A 164 0.47 0.55 8.00
C LEU A 164 -0.11 1.57 8.99
N THR A 165 0.37 1.55 10.24
CA THR A 165 0.11 2.65 11.19
C THR A 165 0.86 3.92 10.76
N PRO A 166 0.40 5.13 11.14
CA PRO A 166 1.14 6.35 10.84
C PRO A 166 2.52 6.32 11.51
N VAL A 167 3.58 6.70 10.80
CA VAL A 167 4.93 6.86 11.39
C VAL A 167 4.88 7.74 12.63
N ALA A 168 5.75 7.49 13.61
CA ALA A 168 5.79 8.28 14.84
C ALA A 168 6.04 9.77 14.56
N ARG A 169 5.37 10.65 15.33
CA ARG A 169 5.79 12.05 15.41
C ARG A 169 7.01 12.12 16.28
N ASN A 170 7.90 13.07 16.00
CA ASN A 170 9.08 13.33 16.83
C ASN A 170 8.75 14.05 18.16
N TYR A 171 7.64 13.70 18.82
CA TYR A 171 7.22 14.15 20.15
C TYR A 171 6.00 13.34 20.65
N PRO A 172 5.71 13.38 21.97
CA PRO A 172 6.60 13.82 23.04
C PRO A 172 7.67 12.75 23.30
N TRP A 173 8.75 13.21 23.92
CA TRP A 173 9.80 12.35 24.43
C TRP A 173 9.64 12.23 25.95
N GLU A 174 9.51 11.01 26.44
CA GLU A 174 9.40 10.72 27.87
C GLU A 174 10.46 9.67 28.24
N ASN A 175 11.35 10.02 29.16
CA ASN A 175 12.46 9.15 29.58
C ASN A 175 13.26 8.59 28.38
N ASP A 176 13.63 9.47 27.45
CA ASP A 176 14.32 9.15 26.19
C ASP A 176 13.58 8.17 25.26
N LYS A 177 12.26 8.01 25.46
CA LYS A 177 11.40 7.20 24.61
C LYS A 177 10.33 8.05 23.94
N LEU A 178 10.21 7.88 22.63
CA LEU A 178 9.16 8.49 21.84
C LEU A 178 7.81 7.84 22.17
N GLN A 179 6.79 8.67 22.38
CA GLN A 179 5.45 8.21 22.73
C GLN A 179 4.47 8.34 21.55
N ASN A 180 3.43 7.51 21.56
CA ASN A 180 2.37 7.59 20.56
C ASN A 180 1.43 8.78 20.84
N VAL A 181 1.29 9.66 19.84
CA VAL A 181 0.39 10.82 19.85
C VAL A 181 -0.74 10.74 18.83
N HIS A 182 -0.86 9.61 18.15
CA HIS A 182 -1.92 9.36 17.18
C HIS A 182 -3.18 8.80 17.82
N GLY A 183 -3.35 8.88 19.14
CA GLY A 183 -4.53 8.36 19.85
C GLY A 183 -4.87 6.93 19.45
N GLU A 184 -6.15 6.68 19.17
CA GLU A 184 -6.67 5.35 18.80
C GLU A 184 -6.41 4.95 17.33
N TYR A 185 -5.84 5.81 16.48
CA TYR A 185 -5.70 5.52 15.04
C TYR A 185 -4.80 4.31 14.73
N PRO A 186 -3.63 4.10 15.37
CA PRO A 186 -2.84 2.89 15.17
C PRO A 186 -3.61 1.61 15.53
N LYS A 187 -4.36 1.64 16.63
CA LYS A 187 -5.22 0.53 17.05
C LYS A 187 -6.36 0.29 16.07
N ALA A 188 -7.02 1.34 15.59
CA ALA A 188 -8.06 1.23 14.57
C ALA A 188 -7.54 0.62 13.25
N ALA A 189 -6.31 0.97 12.86
CA ALA A 189 -5.66 0.37 11.69
C ALA A 189 -5.41 -1.14 11.91
N LEU A 190 -4.90 -1.54 13.09
CA LEU A 190 -4.72 -2.94 13.46
C LEU A 190 -6.04 -3.70 13.50
N GLU A 191 -7.10 -3.12 14.05
CA GLU A 191 -8.43 -3.72 14.10
C GLU A 191 -8.96 -4.02 12.69
N VAL A 192 -8.87 -3.07 11.76
CA VAL A 192 -9.31 -3.30 10.36
C VAL A 192 -8.41 -4.33 9.68
N ALA A 193 -7.10 -4.28 9.93
CA ALA A 193 -6.18 -5.25 9.34
C ALA A 193 -6.48 -6.68 9.81
N THR A 194 -6.80 -6.84 11.08
CA THR A 194 -7.20 -8.11 11.71
C THR A 194 -8.57 -8.57 11.20
N GLU A 195 -9.56 -7.68 11.23
CA GLU A 195 -10.93 -7.93 10.76
C GLU A 195 -10.94 -8.47 9.33
N LEU A 196 -10.17 -7.84 8.44
CA LEU A 196 -10.12 -8.20 7.04
C LEU A 196 -9.03 -9.21 6.71
N ASN A 197 -8.24 -9.67 7.67
CA ASN A 197 -7.11 -10.58 7.48
C ASN A 197 -6.16 -10.09 6.36
N VAL A 198 -5.64 -8.88 6.49
CA VAL A 198 -4.62 -8.31 5.60
C VAL A 198 -3.29 -8.13 6.35
N PRO A 199 -2.15 -8.18 5.65
CA PRO A 199 -0.87 -7.85 6.26
C PRO A 199 -0.90 -6.46 6.92
N PHE A 200 -0.29 -6.39 8.10
CA PHE A 200 -0.20 -5.21 8.94
C PHE A 200 1.26 -4.92 9.27
N ILE A 201 1.65 -3.66 9.22
CA ILE A 201 2.97 -3.19 9.66
C ILE A 201 2.76 -2.07 10.68
N ASP A 202 3.18 -2.29 11.91
CA ASP A 202 3.16 -1.24 12.93
C ASP A 202 4.34 -0.28 12.77
N LEU A 203 4.28 0.57 11.75
CA LEU A 203 5.34 1.54 11.49
C LEU A 203 5.46 2.57 12.62
N ASN A 204 4.37 2.89 13.32
CA ASN A 204 4.38 3.73 14.52
C ASN A 204 5.30 3.13 15.59
N GLU A 205 5.06 1.88 15.98
CA GLU A 205 5.89 1.19 16.97
C GLU A 205 7.34 1.01 16.48
N ILE A 206 7.53 0.58 15.24
CA ILE A 206 8.87 0.38 14.66
C ILE A 206 9.68 1.68 14.69
N SER A 207 9.09 2.80 14.27
CA SER A 207 9.77 4.09 14.24
C SER A 207 10.02 4.66 15.64
N MET A 208 9.05 4.56 16.56
CA MET A 208 9.28 4.94 17.96
C MET A 208 10.45 4.15 18.57
N ASN A 209 10.46 2.83 18.39
CA ASN A 209 11.52 1.98 18.90
C ASN A 209 12.87 2.27 18.25
N PHE A 210 12.90 2.55 16.95
CA PHE A 210 14.13 2.90 16.24
C PHE A 210 14.75 4.18 16.81
N PHE A 211 13.97 5.26 16.94
CA PHE A 211 14.49 6.54 17.44
C PHE A 211 14.75 6.55 18.96
N SER A 212 14.09 5.66 19.73
CA SER A 212 14.30 5.55 21.18
C SER A 212 15.49 4.66 21.57
N LYS A 213 16.08 3.93 20.62
CA LYS A 213 17.31 3.19 20.87
C LYS A 213 18.48 4.17 20.95
N LYS A 214 19.21 4.12 22.06
CA LYS A 214 20.54 4.72 22.16
C LYS A 214 21.54 3.77 21.51
N ASP A 215 22.40 4.31 20.66
CA ASP A 215 23.61 3.62 20.17
C ASP A 215 24.56 3.30 21.35
#